data_AF-A0A922T5J1-F1
#
_entry.id   AF-A0A922T5J1-F1
#
_cell.length_a   1.000
_cell.length_b   1.000
_cell.length_c   1.000
_cell.angle_alpha   90.00
_cell.angle_beta   90.00
_cell.angle_gamma   90.00
#
_symmetry.space_group_name_H-M   'P 1'
#
loop_
_entity.id
_entity.type
_entity.pdbx_description
1 polymer ?
#
loop_
_entity_poly.entity_id
_entity_poly.type
_entity_poly.pdbx_seq_one_letter_code
_entity_poly.pdbx_strand_id
1 'polypeptide(L)'
;YPSCLYEERMREADHIIYFNFNRFNCFYRAFKRYLKYRGQTRPDMAENCNEKFDVEFMKWILLDGRSKNNLNNYKAVIKTYPHKTIVLKNQKQLNHYMNSIQHNS
;
A
#
# COMPACT_ATOMS: atom_id res chain seq x y z
N TYR A 1 12.58 7.64 11.10
CA TYR A 1 13.28 6.48 10.51
C TYR A 1 14.64 6.94 10.01
N PRO A 2 15.75 6.34 10.44
CA PRO A 2 17.05 6.69 9.89
C PRO A 2 17.08 6.31 8.40
N SER A 3 17.43 7.27 7.54
CA SER A 3 17.46 7.12 6.09
C SER A 3 18.38 5.98 5.63
N CYS A 4 19.47 5.75 6.36
CA CYS A 4 20.46 4.70 6.08
C CYS A 4 19.85 3.30 5.99
N LEU A 5 18.99 2.93 6.95
CA LEU A 5 18.34 1.62 6.96
C LEU A 5 17.34 1.46 5.79
N TYR A 6 16.73 2.55 5.33
CA TYR A 6 15.83 2.48 4.18
C TYR A 6 16.60 2.16 2.89
N GLU A 7 17.73 2.82 2.65
CA GLU A 7 18.54 2.61 1.45
C GLU A 7 19.11 1.19 1.39
N GLU A 8 19.59 0.67 2.52
CA GLU A 8 20.06 -0.71 2.65
C GLU A 8 18.97 -1.72 2.31
N ARG A 9 17.77 -1.57 2.89
CA ARG A 9 16.62 -2.44 2.58
C ARG A 9 16.22 -2.38 1.11
N MET A 10 16.30 -1.21 0.47
CA MET A 10 16.02 -1.09 -0.96
C MET A 10 17.10 -1.77 -1.81
N ARG A 11 18.37 -1.73 -1.38
CA ARG A 11 19.48 -2.40 -2.07
C ARG A 11 19.38 -3.92 -1.97
N GLU A 12 19.07 -4.44 -0.79
CA GLU A 12 19.07 -5.87 -0.49
C GLU A 12 17.78 -6.59 -0.90
N ALA A 13 16.64 -5.89 -1.02
CA ALA A 13 15.38 -6.52 -1.40
C ALA A 13 15.49 -7.22 -2.78
N ASP A 14 15.01 -8.47 -2.86
CA ASP A 14 14.89 -9.21 -4.13
C ASP A 14 13.84 -8.59 -5.06
N HIS A 15 12.74 -8.11 -4.45
CA HIS A 15 11.63 -7.48 -5.15
C HIS A 15 11.10 -6.27 -4.38
N ILE A 16 10.77 -5.21 -5.11
CA ILE A 16 10.16 -4.00 -4.61
C ILE A 16 8.79 -3.84 -5.27
N ILE A 17 7.71 -4.09 -4.53
CA ILE A 17 6.35 -4.03 -5.06
C ILE A 17 5.68 -2.73 -4.60
N TYR A 18 5.30 -1.89 -5.56
CA TYR A 18 4.63 -0.63 -5.31
C TYR A 18 3.15 -0.65 -5.71
N PHE A 19 2.27 -0.45 -4.73
CA PHE A 19 0.82 -0.38 -4.91
C PHE A 19 0.35 1.03 -5.24
N ASN A 20 0.39 1.39 -6.52
CA ASN A 20 -0.10 2.68 -7.02
C ASN A 20 -1.60 2.67 -7.32
N PHE A 21 -2.42 2.23 -6.36
CA PHE A 21 -3.86 2.16 -6.54
C PHE A 21 -4.51 3.54 -6.52
N ASN A 22 -5.55 3.72 -7.34
CA ASN A 22 -6.38 4.92 -7.34
C ASN A 22 -6.90 5.18 -5.91
N ARG A 23 -6.68 6.40 -5.42
CA ARG A 23 -7.09 6.83 -4.07
C ARG A 23 -8.57 6.63 -3.77
N PHE A 24 -9.44 6.79 -4.75
CA PHE A 24 -10.89 6.56 -4.57
C PHE A 24 -11.20 5.08 -4.37
N ASN A 25 -10.48 4.18 -5.06
CA ASN A 25 -10.60 2.75 -4.82
C ASN A 25 -10.05 2.36 -3.45
N CYS A 26 -8.92 2.94 -3.01
CA CYS A 26 -8.40 2.74 -1.66
C CYS A 26 -9.41 3.20 -0.61
N PHE A 27 -9.96 4.41 -0.79
CA PHE A 27 -10.96 4.99 0.08
C PHE A 27 -12.22 4.13 0.15
N TYR A 28 -12.78 3.75 -1.00
CA TYR A 28 -13.97 2.89 -1.07
C TYR A 28 -13.74 1.55 -0.35
N ARG A 29 -12.58 0.92 -0.53
CA ARG A 29 -12.25 -0.34 0.16
C ARG A 29 -12.13 -0.15 1.67
N ALA A 30 -11.48 0.93 2.11
CA ALA A 30 -11.34 1.25 3.52
C ALA A 30 -12.71 1.56 4.14
N PHE A 31 -13.56 2.33 3.45
CA PHE A 31 -14.93 2.64 3.87
C PHE A 31 -15.81 1.38 3.93
N LYS A 32 -15.75 0.52 2.91
CA LYS A 32 -16.46 -0.76 2.91
C LYS A 32 -16.04 -1.65 4.08
N ARG A 33 -14.74 -1.68 4.41
CA ARG A 33 -14.23 -2.42 5.57
C ARG A 33 -14.75 -1.83 6.87
N TYR A 34 -14.71 -0.51 7.03
CA TYR A 34 -15.25 0.16 8.19
C TYR A 34 -16.74 -0.15 8.40
N LEU A 35 -17.55 -0.11 7.34
CA LEU A 35 -18.97 -0.50 7.44
C LEU A 35 -19.16 -1.96 7.86
N LYS A 36 -18.33 -2.87 7.35
CA LYS A 36 -18.40 -4.30 7.69
C LYS A 36 -18.11 -4.57 9.17
N TYR A 37 -17.16 -3.84 9.76
CA TYR A 37 -16.73 -4.04 11.14
C TYR A 37 -17.21 -2.91 12.07
N ARG A 38 -18.24 -2.17 11.68
CA ARG A 38 -18.76 -1.08 12.50
C ARG A 38 -19.30 -1.64 13.82
N GLY A 39 -18.72 -1.20 14.94
CA GLY A 39 -19.08 -1.67 16.28
C GLY A 39 -18.53 -3.06 16.62
N GLN A 40 -17.62 -3.60 15.81
CA GLN A 40 -16.97 -4.89 16.06
C GLN A 40 -15.45 -4.71 15.94
N THR A 41 -14.70 -5.42 16.80
CA THR A 41 -13.25 -5.52 16.60
C THR A 41 -13.00 -6.47 15.44
N ARG A 42 -12.10 -6.08 14.53
CA ARG A 42 -11.69 -6.98 13.45
C ARG A 42 -11.01 -8.23 14.04
N PRO A 43 -11.23 -9.42 13.46
CA PRO A 43 -10.63 -10.65 13.98
C PRO A 43 -9.09 -10.63 13.99
N ASP A 44 -8.48 -9.79 13.16
CA ASP A 44 -7.03 -9.59 13.09
C ASP A 44 -6.51 -8.40 13.90
N MET A 45 -7.37 -7.75 14.69
CA MET A 45 -7.02 -6.63 15.57
C MET A 45 -7.12 -7.04 17.04
N ALA A 46 -6.31 -6.38 17.89
CA ALA A 46 -6.37 -6.58 19.34
C ALA A 46 -7.76 -6.20 19.89
N GLU A 47 -8.18 -6.91 20.94
CA GLU A 47 -9.47 -6.71 21.58
C GLU A 47 -9.69 -5.24 21.98
N ASN A 48 -10.93 -4.77 21.83
CA ASN A 48 -11.37 -3.39 22.11
C ASN A 48 -10.77 -2.30 21.21
N CYS A 49 -10.13 -2.67 20.09
CA CYS A 49 -9.68 -1.70 19.10
C CYS A 49 -10.77 -1.45 18.04
N ASN A 50 -11.66 -0.49 18.32
CA ASN A 50 -12.61 0.00 17.33
C ASN A 50 -11.87 0.71 16.18
N GLU A 51 -12.15 0.33 14.93
CA GLU A 51 -11.56 0.96 13.75
C GLU A 51 -11.98 2.45 13.70
N LYS A 52 -11.04 3.36 13.93
CA LYS A 52 -11.26 4.81 13.75
C LYS A 52 -11.22 5.13 12.25
N PHE A 53 -12.40 5.34 11.68
CA PHE A 53 -12.55 5.87 10.32
C PHE A 53 -13.01 7.33 10.39
N ASP A 54 -12.13 8.18 10.92
CA ASP A 54 -12.41 9.61 11.11
C ASP A 54 -12.03 10.45 9.87
N VAL A 55 -12.38 11.73 9.91
CA VAL A 55 -12.13 12.69 8.82
C VAL A 55 -10.64 12.84 8.53
N GLU A 56 -9.78 12.76 9.55
CA GLU A 56 -8.33 12.84 9.40
C GLU A 56 -7.81 11.65 8.58
N PHE A 57 -8.23 10.44 8.92
CA PHE A 57 -7.89 9.23 8.18
C PHE A 57 -8.38 9.26 6.74
N MET A 58 -9.61 9.75 6.53
CA MET A 58 -10.17 9.93 5.19
C MET A 58 -9.37 10.93 4.34
N LYS A 59 -9.03 12.09 4.93
CA LYS A 59 -8.20 13.12 4.31
C LYS A 59 -6.82 12.57 3.95
N TRP A 60 -6.23 11.78 4.84
CA TRP A 60 -4.93 11.17 4.61
C TRP A 60 -4.94 10.21 3.41
N ILE A 61 -5.96 9.35 3.29
CA ILE A 61 -6.09 8.42 2.14
C ILE A 61 -6.18 9.18 0.81
N LEU A 62 -6.97 10.26 0.79
CA LEU A 62 -7.31 11.00 -0.43
C LEU A 62 -6.22 12.01 -0.82
N LEU A 63 -5.53 12.59 0.15
CA LEU A 63 -4.64 13.75 -0.03
C LEU A 63 -3.26 13.53 0.59
N ASP A 64 -3.16 13.48 1.92
CA ASP A 64 -1.86 13.63 2.61
C ASP A 64 -0.89 12.47 2.32
N GLY A 65 -1.41 11.24 2.23
CA GLY A 65 -0.64 10.05 1.84
C GLY A 65 -0.16 10.05 0.38
N ARG A 66 -0.57 11.04 -0.42
CA ARG A 66 -0.24 11.20 -1.85
C ARG A 66 0.73 12.35 -2.11
N SER A 67 1.52 12.72 -1.11
CA SER A 67 2.47 13.83 -1.19
C SER A 67 3.43 13.73 -2.39
N LYS A 68 3.85 14.89 -2.91
CA LYS A 68 4.84 14.99 -3.99
C LYS A 68 6.16 14.30 -3.64
N ASN A 69 6.55 14.37 -2.36
CA ASN A 69 7.77 13.72 -1.88
C ASN A 69 7.68 12.19 -2.03
N ASN A 70 6.53 11.59 -1.67
CA ASN A 70 6.33 10.16 -1.84
C ASN A 70 6.38 9.76 -3.32
N LEU A 71 5.78 10.57 -4.20
CA LEU A 71 5.86 10.36 -5.65
C LEU A 71 7.31 10.43 -6.17
N ASN A 72 8.09 11.40 -5.71
CA ASN A 72 9.47 11.58 -6.13
C ASN A 72 10.37 10.44 -5.64
N ASN A 73 10.22 10.03 -4.38
CA ASN A 73 10.94 8.89 -3.82
C ASN A 73 10.65 7.60 -4.61
N TYR A 74 9.37 7.33 -4.88
CA TYR A 74 8.96 6.21 -5.72
C TYR A 74 9.57 6.25 -7.14
N LYS A 75 9.56 7.42 -7.80
CA LYS A 75 10.19 7.58 -9.12
C LYS A 75 11.69 7.30 -9.08
N ALA A 76 12.37 7.74 -8.00
CA ALA A 76 13.78 7.45 -7.80
C ALA A 76 14.03 5.95 -7.66
N VAL A 77 13.23 5.25 -6.85
CA VAL A 77 13.34 3.80 -6.66
C VAL A 77 13.17 3.03 -7.97
N ILE A 78 12.16 3.37 -8.80
CA ILE A 78 12.00 2.73 -10.13
C ILE A 78 13.22 2.96 -11.01
N LYS A 79 13.75 4.19 -11.01
CA LYS A 79 14.92 4.54 -11.83
C LYS A 79 16.16 3.78 -11.39
N THR A 80 16.36 3.63 -10.08
CA THR A 80 17.54 2.96 -9.50
C THR A 80 17.45 1.44 -9.64
N TYR A 81 16.25 0.86 -9.48
CA TYR A 81 16.04 -0.59 -9.40
C TYR A 81 14.98 -1.11 -10.39
N PRO A 82 15.08 -0.82 -11.70
CA PRO A 82 14.02 -1.16 -12.66
C PRO A 82 13.80 -2.67 -12.80
N HIS A 83 14.86 -3.48 -12.67
CA HIS A 83 14.81 -4.93 -12.83
C HIS A 83 14.10 -5.67 -11.68
N LYS A 84 13.99 -5.03 -10.51
CA LYS A 84 13.36 -5.61 -9.32
C LYS A 84 12.17 -4.83 -8.79
N THR A 85 11.74 -3.78 -9.50
CA THR A 85 10.59 -2.97 -9.11
C THR A 85 9.35 -3.33 -9.92
N ILE A 86 8.25 -3.63 -9.22
CA ILE A 86 6.96 -3.98 -9.80
C ILE A 86 5.93 -2.94 -9.39
N VAL A 87 5.21 -2.38 -10.36
CA VAL A 87 4.20 -1.35 -10.10
C VAL A 87 2.81 -1.87 -10.40
N LEU A 88 1.97 -1.94 -9.36
CA LEU A 88 0.60 -2.42 -9.45
C LEU A 88 -0.37 -1.25 -9.29
N LYS A 89 -1.11 -0.92 -10.35
CA LYS A 89 -2.02 0.23 -10.41
C LYS A 89 -3.47 -0.12 -10.08
N ASN A 90 -3.84 -1.39 -10.18
CA ASN A 90 -5.21 -1.84 -9.95
C ASN A 90 -5.27 -3.33 -9.57
N GLN A 91 -6.47 -3.77 -9.18
CA GLN A 91 -6.72 -5.14 -8.74
C GLN A 91 -6.45 -6.18 -9.85
N LYS A 92 -6.69 -5.84 -11.13
CA LYS A 92 -6.41 -6.75 -12.25
C LYS A 92 -4.93 -7.06 -12.36
N GLN A 93 -4.08 -6.03 -12.28
CA GLN A 93 -2.62 -6.20 -12.28
C GLN A 93 -2.13 -7.00 -11.08
N LEU A 94 -2.68 -6.74 -9.89
CA LEU A 94 -2.37 -7.54 -8.71
C LEU A 94 -2.77 -9.02 -8.91
N ASN A 95 -3.98 -9.30 -9.40
CA ASN A 95 -4.42 -10.67 -9.64
C ASN A 95 -3.52 -11.38 -10.66
N HIS A 96 -3.18 -10.70 -11.75
CA HIS A 96 -2.25 -11.25 -12.75
C HIS A 96 -0.87 -11.57 -12.14
N TYR A 97 -0.35 -10.65 -11.32
CA TYR A 97 0.91 -10.85 -10.61
C TYR A 97 0.85 -12.05 -9.65
N MET A 98 -0.19 -12.15 -8.83
CA MET A 98 -0.38 -13.28 -7.91
C MET A 98 -0.44 -14.62 -8.65
N ASN A 99 -1.18 -14.69 -9.76
CA ASN A 99 -1.26 -15.91 -10.57
C ASN A 99 0.12 -16.27 -11.15
N SER A 100 0.89 -15.28 -11.59
CA SER A 100 2.23 -15.52 -12.14
C SER A 100 3.22 -16.11 -11.11
N ILE A 101 3.06 -15.78 -9.83
CA ILE A 101 3.88 -16.35 -8.75
C ILE A 101 3.44 -17.78 -8.44
N GLN A 102 2.12 -18.00 -8.36
CA GLN A 102 1.54 -19.31 -8.05
C GLN A 102 1.85 -20.38 -9.11
N HIS A 103 2.04 -19.99 -10.37
CA HIS A 103 2.43 -20.93 -11.44
C HIS A 103 3.95 -21.16 -11.56
N ASN A 104 4.76 -20.32 -10.93
CA ASN A 104 6.23 -20.41 -10.93
C ASN A 104 6.80 -20.99 -9.62
N SER A 105 5.93 -21.47 -8.71
CA SER A 105 6.30 -22.08 -7.42
C SER A 105 6.03 -23.58 -7.42
#